data_AF-A0A3N5TKC1-F1
#
_entry.id   AF-A0A3N5TKC1-F1
#
_cell.length_a   1.000
_cell.length_b   1.000
_cell.length_c   1.000
_cell.angle_alpha   90.00
_cell.angle_beta   90.00
_cell.angle_gamma   90.00
#
_symmetry.space_group_name_H-M   'P 1'
#
loop_
_entity.id
_entity.type
_entity.pdbx_description
1 polymer ?
#
loop_
_entity_poly.entity_id
_entity_poly.type
_entity_poly.pdbx_seq_one_letter_code
_entity_poly.pdbx_strand_id
1 'polypeptide(L)'
;MDAELKRLGQFDEKIEEIAREFGLDFFPQEFDVIPAQKMLEILAYRLPVNFSHWSFGRDYEREKTQYEHGLGIPYEVVLNSNPSRAYLMNTNPFPVQVMVMAHVYGHNDFMKNNFHFKPTRKDLLPSASEAAVRFQKYEKRYGQEAVERVIDSGLSIELNVDPDFFILEESEEEQRERLSACPAVAEASGSFEDLLPRKKADRRPEDYYNRKSPLEPERDVLLYVMNHSPKPLREWEKDVLSVLRDQSRYFMPQRRTKIMNEGWATFWHMKIMDRLFREGFLREEEHGYYNLYNARVLATNPRTINPYLLGLKIFEEVEDRWDKGRFGKEWEACEDPRKKESWDLNTGKGRERIFEVRHCYSDRFFIEQFLS
;
A
#
# COMPACT_ATOMS: atom_id res chain seq x y z
N MET A 1 17.59 -12.88 26.10
CA MET A 1 17.63 -12.01 24.92
C MET A 1 18.44 -12.63 23.80
N ASP A 2 19.72 -12.97 24.01
CA ASP A 2 20.58 -13.53 22.94
C ASP A 2 20.12 -14.91 22.39
N ALA A 3 19.71 -15.84 23.26
CA ALA A 3 19.20 -17.15 22.84
C ALA A 3 17.86 -17.06 22.07
N GLU A 4 17.02 -16.08 22.40
CA GLU A 4 15.73 -15.87 21.73
C GLU A 4 15.92 -15.20 20.37
N LEU A 5 16.81 -14.22 20.27
CA LEU A 5 17.21 -13.62 19.00
C LEU A 5 17.81 -14.65 18.04
N LYS A 6 18.69 -15.53 18.55
CA LYS A 6 19.22 -16.64 17.76
C LYS A 6 18.11 -17.57 17.26
N ARG A 7 17.11 -17.85 18.11
CA ARG A 7 15.96 -18.65 17.72
C ARG A 7 15.11 -17.94 16.66
N LEU A 8 14.87 -16.64 16.79
CA LEU A 8 14.18 -15.85 15.77
C LEU A 8 14.93 -15.91 14.42
N GLY A 9 16.25 -15.81 14.42
CA GLY A 9 17.05 -15.98 13.20
C GLY A 9 16.86 -17.35 12.53
N GLN A 10 16.76 -18.43 13.31
CA GLN A 10 16.44 -19.76 12.76
C GLN A 10 15.03 -19.83 12.18
N PHE A 11 14.06 -19.15 12.79
CA PHE A 11 12.71 -19.03 12.24
C PHE A 11 12.68 -18.17 10.98
N ASP A 12 13.50 -17.12 10.90
CA ASP A 12 13.64 -16.29 9.69
C ASP A 12 14.04 -17.14 8.49
N GLU A 13 15.16 -17.87 8.62
CA GLU A 13 15.68 -18.77 7.58
C GLU A 13 14.62 -19.81 7.16
N LYS A 14 13.92 -20.39 8.15
CA LYS A 14 12.90 -21.42 7.89
C LYS A 14 11.64 -20.86 7.23
N ILE A 15 11.20 -19.67 7.66
CA ILE A 15 10.08 -18.96 7.03
C ILE A 15 10.44 -18.58 5.59
N GLU A 16 11.65 -18.10 5.36
CA GLU A 16 12.14 -17.75 4.03
C GLU A 16 12.10 -18.97 3.09
N GLU A 17 12.59 -20.12 3.55
CA GLU A 17 12.52 -21.40 2.82
C GLU A 17 11.08 -21.74 2.44
N ILE A 18 10.17 -21.80 3.43
CA ILE A 18 8.76 -22.15 3.21
C ILE A 18 8.07 -21.13 2.27
N ALA A 19 8.36 -19.83 2.43
CA ALA A 19 7.80 -18.78 1.59
C ALA A 19 8.22 -18.95 0.12
N ARG A 20 9.48 -19.30 -0.14
CA ARG A 20 9.98 -19.60 -1.48
C ARG A 20 9.37 -20.88 -2.05
N GLU A 21 9.18 -21.92 -1.24
CA GLU A 21 8.48 -23.14 -1.65
C GLU A 21 7.03 -22.87 -2.06
N PHE A 22 6.37 -21.91 -1.40
CA PHE A 22 5.03 -21.45 -1.78
C PHE A 22 5.01 -20.58 -3.05
N GLY A 23 6.16 -20.25 -3.62
CA GLY A 23 6.29 -19.45 -4.84
C GLY A 23 6.26 -17.93 -4.60
N LEU A 24 6.48 -17.47 -3.36
CA LEU A 24 6.59 -16.05 -3.05
C LEU A 24 7.91 -15.49 -3.55
N ASP A 25 7.87 -14.27 -4.09
CA ASP A 25 9.01 -13.54 -4.58
C ASP A 25 9.10 -12.18 -3.89
N PHE A 26 10.08 -12.04 -2.98
CA PHE A 26 10.26 -10.88 -2.11
C PHE A 26 11.68 -10.30 -2.25
N PHE A 27 11.89 -9.06 -1.79
CA PHE A 27 13.22 -8.49 -1.62
C PHE A 27 13.93 -9.13 -0.42
N PRO A 28 15.28 -9.10 -0.34
CA PRO A 28 15.98 -9.50 0.87
C PRO A 28 15.38 -8.79 2.09
N GLN A 29 15.09 -9.54 3.15
CA GLN A 29 14.37 -9.04 4.33
C GLN A 29 15.35 -8.84 5.50
N GLU A 30 15.29 -7.68 6.13
CA GLU A 30 16.02 -7.35 7.36
C GLU A 30 15.02 -7.12 8.49
N PHE A 31 15.25 -7.76 9.64
CA PHE A 31 14.43 -7.59 10.84
C PHE A 31 15.21 -6.91 11.95
N ASP A 32 14.63 -5.83 12.50
CA ASP A 32 15.15 -5.13 13.67
C ASP A 32 14.20 -5.28 14.86
N VAL A 33 14.66 -5.93 15.93
CA VAL A 33 13.89 -6.02 17.19
C VAL A 33 14.09 -4.75 18.00
N ILE A 34 13.02 -3.99 18.20
CA ILE A 34 13.06 -2.66 18.83
C ILE A 34 12.18 -2.57 20.09
N PRO A 35 12.49 -1.65 21.02
CA PRO A 35 11.62 -1.36 22.15
C PRO A 35 10.24 -0.85 21.72
N ALA A 36 9.21 -1.10 22.54
CA ALA A 36 7.85 -0.63 22.30
C ALA A 36 7.77 0.88 22.04
N GLN A 37 8.48 1.70 22.81
CA GLN A 37 8.54 3.15 22.60
C GLN A 37 8.97 3.51 21.17
N LYS A 38 10.05 2.89 20.68
CA LYS A 38 10.58 3.16 19.34
C LYS A 38 9.61 2.70 18.25
N MET A 39 8.88 1.59 18.47
CA MET A 39 7.83 1.15 17.55
C MET A 39 6.72 2.20 17.44
N LEU A 40 6.23 2.70 18.57
CA LEU A 40 5.19 3.74 18.61
C LEU A 40 5.66 5.04 17.97
N GLU A 41 6.93 5.42 18.16
CA GLU A 41 7.56 6.53 17.45
C GLU A 41 7.54 6.31 15.94
N ILE A 42 7.96 5.14 15.44
CA ILE A 42 7.96 4.86 14.00
C ILE A 42 6.53 4.92 13.42
N LEU A 43 5.53 4.38 14.13
CA LEU A 43 4.13 4.41 13.69
C LEU A 43 3.61 5.85 13.58
N ALA A 44 3.91 6.69 14.57
CA ALA A 44 3.49 8.09 14.59
C ALA A 44 4.20 8.94 13.53
N TYR A 45 5.51 8.76 13.37
CA TYR A 45 6.33 9.52 12.41
C TYR A 45 6.28 8.93 10.98
N ARG A 46 5.64 7.77 10.80
CA ARG A 46 5.57 6.93 9.59
C ARG A 46 6.92 6.36 9.11
N LEU A 47 8.02 6.90 9.61
CA LEU A 47 9.40 6.54 9.29
C LEU A 47 10.26 6.59 10.56
N PRO A 48 11.34 5.80 10.65
CA PRO A 48 12.30 5.83 11.75
C PRO A 48 12.97 7.18 11.99
N VAL A 49 13.12 7.98 10.92
CA VAL A 49 13.59 9.36 10.99
C VAL A 49 12.73 10.16 10.03
N ASN A 50 12.13 11.23 10.53
CA ASN A 50 11.35 12.17 9.72
C ASN A 50 11.56 13.61 10.24
N PHE A 51 11.03 14.60 9.52
CA PHE A 51 11.02 15.99 9.97
C PHE A 51 10.20 16.16 11.26
N SER A 52 10.43 17.26 11.98
CA SER A 52 9.68 17.58 13.19
C SER A 52 8.35 18.26 12.85
N HIS A 53 7.26 17.79 13.46
CA HIS A 53 5.94 18.39 13.31
C HIS A 53 5.04 18.05 14.50
N TRP A 54 4.20 18.98 14.95
CA TRP A 54 3.33 18.79 16.12
C TRP A 54 2.35 17.61 15.95
N SER A 55 1.90 17.34 14.71
CA SER A 55 0.96 16.25 14.43
C SER A 55 1.54 14.88 14.80
N PHE A 56 2.86 14.68 14.67
CA PHE A 56 3.50 13.43 15.06
C PHE A 56 3.46 13.22 16.57
N GLY A 57 3.56 14.28 17.37
CA GLY A 57 3.37 14.20 18.82
C GLY A 57 1.93 13.81 19.18
N ARG A 58 0.94 14.41 18.51
CA ARG A 58 -0.47 14.03 18.66
C ARG A 58 -0.71 12.56 18.29
N ASP A 59 -0.15 12.11 17.17
CA ASP A 59 -0.33 10.76 16.67
C ASP A 59 0.38 9.74 17.58
N TYR A 60 1.56 10.09 18.12
CA TYR A 60 2.25 9.28 19.13
C TYR A 60 1.41 9.05 20.39
N GLU A 61 0.82 10.10 20.96
CA GLU A 61 -0.04 9.94 22.15
C GLU A 61 -1.26 9.06 21.85
N ARG A 62 -1.79 9.12 20.62
CA ARG A 62 -2.87 8.23 20.18
C ARG A 62 -2.43 6.78 20.11
N GLU A 63 -1.31 6.49 19.44
CA GLU A 63 -0.77 5.13 19.33
C GLU A 63 -0.40 4.56 20.70
N LYS A 64 0.24 5.37 21.54
CA LYS A 64 0.58 5.01 22.92
C LYS A 64 -0.66 4.68 23.74
N THR A 65 -1.72 5.50 23.68
CA THR A 65 -2.98 5.25 24.38
C THR A 65 -3.59 3.91 23.94
N GLN A 66 -3.61 3.63 22.64
CA GLN A 66 -4.11 2.34 22.13
C GLN A 66 -3.28 1.15 22.65
N TYR A 67 -1.96 1.29 22.67
CA TYR A 67 -1.04 0.28 23.19
C TYR A 67 -1.25 0.01 24.68
N GLU A 68 -1.30 1.06 25.51
CA GLU A 68 -1.47 0.96 26.97
C GLU A 68 -2.81 0.34 27.37
N HIS A 69 -3.86 0.55 26.56
CA HIS A 69 -5.18 -0.04 26.77
C HIS A 69 -5.36 -1.42 26.10
N GLY A 70 -4.32 -1.99 25.50
CA GLY A 70 -4.36 -3.31 24.87
C GLY A 70 -5.30 -3.39 23.65
N LEU A 71 -5.56 -2.25 23.00
CA LEU A 71 -6.40 -2.15 21.80
C LEU A 71 -5.61 -2.38 20.51
N GLY A 72 -4.28 -2.49 20.60
CA GLY A 72 -3.39 -2.75 19.48
C GLY A 72 -3.38 -4.22 19.03
N ILE A 73 -3.33 -4.42 17.72
CA ILE A 73 -2.88 -5.65 17.05
C ILE A 73 -1.37 -5.80 17.30
N PRO A 74 -0.77 -7.01 17.18
CA PRO A 74 0.69 -7.13 17.15
C PRO A 74 1.33 -6.09 16.23
N TYR A 75 2.11 -5.19 16.83
CA TYR A 75 2.66 -4.06 16.10
C TYR A 75 3.84 -4.50 15.26
N GLU A 76 3.74 -4.20 13.96
CA GLU A 76 4.80 -4.33 12.98
C GLU A 76 4.85 -3.07 12.12
N VAL A 77 6.04 -2.76 11.61
CA VAL A 77 6.20 -1.76 10.56
C VAL A 77 7.09 -2.35 9.50
N VAL A 78 6.59 -2.40 8.26
CA VAL A 78 7.35 -2.84 7.09
C VAL A 78 7.56 -1.65 6.15
N LEU A 79 8.81 -1.43 5.76
CA LEU A 79 9.19 -0.39 4.82
C LEU A 79 9.61 -1.02 3.49
N ASN A 80 8.91 -0.63 2.43
CA ASN A 80 9.19 -1.01 1.04
C ASN A 80 10.51 -0.41 0.54
N SER A 81 11.61 -1.05 0.93
CA SER A 81 12.98 -0.74 0.53
C SER A 81 13.64 -1.98 -0.06
N ASN A 82 14.83 -1.85 -0.64
CA ASN A 82 15.61 -2.98 -1.12
C ASN A 82 17.05 -2.87 -0.57
N PRO A 83 17.41 -3.61 0.49
CA PRO A 83 16.63 -4.65 1.19
C PRO A 83 15.38 -4.09 1.90
N SER A 84 14.34 -4.92 2.04
CA SER A 84 13.12 -4.60 2.78
C SER A 84 13.42 -4.60 4.27
N ARG A 85 12.97 -3.58 5.00
CA ARG A 85 13.20 -3.44 6.44
C ARG A 85 11.90 -3.58 7.20
N ALA A 86 11.90 -4.44 8.22
CA ALA A 86 10.80 -4.59 9.14
C ALA A 86 11.25 -4.45 10.59
N TYR A 87 10.40 -3.82 11.38
CA TYR A 87 10.63 -3.65 12.80
C TYR A 87 9.69 -4.57 13.60
N LEU A 88 10.26 -5.27 14.57
CA LEU A 88 9.54 -6.15 15.48
C LEU A 88 9.54 -5.56 16.89
N MET A 89 8.39 -5.56 17.55
CA MET A 89 8.30 -5.06 18.93
C MET A 89 8.80 -6.11 19.94
N ASN A 90 9.78 -5.77 20.77
CA ASN A 90 10.40 -6.69 21.71
C ASN A 90 9.49 -7.17 22.87
N THR A 91 8.35 -6.53 23.08
CA THR A 91 7.34 -6.93 24.08
C THR A 91 6.38 -7.98 23.52
N ASN A 92 6.42 -8.26 22.21
CA ASN A 92 5.61 -9.31 21.61
C ASN A 92 6.10 -10.69 22.08
N PRO A 93 5.19 -11.59 22.50
CA PRO A 93 5.54 -12.97 22.82
C PRO A 93 6.16 -13.69 21.61
N PHE A 94 7.06 -14.63 21.86
CA PHE A 94 7.80 -15.32 20.81
C PHE A 94 6.94 -15.88 19.65
N PRO A 95 5.81 -16.59 19.89
CA PRO A 95 5.00 -17.11 18.79
C PRO A 95 4.35 -16.02 17.95
N VAL A 96 4.09 -14.85 18.56
CA VAL A 96 3.56 -13.67 17.87
C VAL A 96 4.65 -13.01 17.03
N GLN A 97 5.91 -12.97 17.50
CA GLN A 97 7.05 -12.50 16.71
C GLN A 97 7.21 -13.34 15.44
N VAL A 98 7.13 -14.68 15.56
CA VAL A 98 7.22 -15.60 14.41
C VAL A 98 6.05 -15.38 13.44
N MET A 99 4.83 -15.21 13.95
CA MET A 99 3.67 -14.88 13.12
C MET A 99 3.86 -13.57 12.35
N VAL A 100 4.36 -12.53 13.02
CA VAL A 100 4.66 -11.23 12.41
C VAL A 100 5.74 -11.39 11.33
N MET A 101 6.82 -12.12 11.58
CA MET A 101 7.85 -12.37 10.56
C MET A 101 7.26 -13.02 9.30
N ALA A 102 6.43 -14.06 9.46
CA ALA A 102 5.73 -14.68 8.34
C ALA A 102 4.77 -13.72 7.62
N HIS A 103 4.12 -12.81 8.36
CA HIS A 103 3.26 -11.76 7.80
C HIS A 103 4.06 -10.76 6.96
N VAL A 104 5.21 -10.31 7.48
CA VAL A 104 6.13 -9.41 6.80
C VAL A 104 6.61 -9.97 5.46
N TYR A 105 6.90 -11.27 5.37
CA TYR A 105 7.24 -11.90 4.09
C TYR A 105 6.10 -11.83 3.07
N GLY A 106 4.86 -11.98 3.52
CA GLY A 106 3.68 -11.74 2.70
C GLY A 106 3.56 -10.30 2.21
N HIS A 107 3.80 -9.32 3.09
CA HIS A 107 3.84 -7.91 2.69
C HIS A 107 4.96 -7.60 1.70
N ASN A 108 6.17 -8.09 1.95
CA ASN A 108 7.33 -7.86 1.10
C ASN A 108 7.08 -8.42 -0.32
N ASP A 109 6.54 -9.64 -0.40
CA ASP A 109 6.10 -10.24 -1.65
C ASP A 109 5.01 -9.41 -2.35
N PHE A 110 3.99 -8.95 -1.62
CA PHE A 110 2.93 -8.10 -2.18
C PHE A 110 3.49 -6.80 -2.75
N MET A 111 4.30 -6.09 -1.97
CA MET A 111 4.86 -4.78 -2.33
C MET A 111 5.88 -4.88 -3.47
N LYS A 112 6.59 -6.00 -3.61
CA LYS A 112 7.50 -6.23 -4.74
C LYS A 112 6.74 -6.46 -6.05
N ASN A 113 5.61 -7.18 -5.98
CA ASN A 113 4.95 -7.69 -7.18
C ASN A 113 3.72 -6.90 -7.62
N ASN A 114 3.05 -6.15 -6.73
CA ASN A 114 1.86 -5.40 -7.10
C ASN A 114 2.21 -4.19 -8.00
N PHE A 115 1.42 -4.00 -9.06
CA PHE A 115 1.63 -2.97 -10.07
C PHE A 115 1.72 -1.56 -9.48
N HIS A 116 0.90 -1.24 -8.47
CA HIS A 116 0.87 0.09 -7.86
C HIS A 116 2.16 0.43 -7.09
N PHE A 117 2.96 -0.57 -6.71
CA PHE A 117 4.21 -0.37 -5.98
C PHE A 117 5.43 -0.23 -6.90
N LYS A 118 5.33 -0.58 -8.19
CA LYS A 118 6.42 -0.45 -9.16
C LYS A 118 7.07 0.94 -9.22
N PRO A 119 6.32 2.06 -9.23
CA PRO A 119 6.92 3.40 -9.32
C PRO A 119 7.47 3.91 -7.97
N THR A 120 7.33 3.15 -6.88
CA THR A 120 7.79 3.61 -5.55
C THR A 120 9.30 3.61 -5.45
N ARG A 121 9.85 4.71 -4.94
CA ARG A 121 11.26 4.82 -4.59
C ARG A 121 11.63 3.82 -3.50
N LYS A 122 12.84 3.25 -3.57
CA LYS A 122 13.35 2.25 -2.60
C LYS A 122 14.31 2.84 -1.56
N ASP A 123 14.67 4.11 -1.71
CA ASP A 123 15.65 4.86 -0.93
C ASP A 123 14.99 5.93 -0.02
N LEU A 124 13.72 5.73 0.36
CA LEU A 124 12.98 6.72 1.15
C LEU A 124 13.66 7.05 2.49
N LEU A 125 14.26 6.05 3.14
CA LEU A 125 14.89 6.21 4.47
C LEU A 125 16.03 7.25 4.45
N PRO A 126 17.07 7.11 3.60
CA PRO A 126 18.08 8.16 3.42
C PRO A 126 17.46 9.51 3.07
N SER A 127 16.51 9.54 2.13
CA SER A 127 15.89 10.79 1.67
C SER A 127 15.15 11.54 2.78
N ALA A 128 14.45 10.82 3.65
CA ALA A 128 13.74 11.41 4.79
C ALA A 128 14.71 11.94 5.84
N SER A 129 15.82 11.23 6.08
CA SER A 129 16.87 11.69 7.00
C SER A 129 17.54 12.96 6.50
N GLU A 130 17.88 13.03 5.20
CA GLU A 130 18.43 14.23 4.58
C GLU A 130 17.46 15.41 4.64
N ALA A 131 16.17 15.16 4.33
CA ALA A 131 15.13 16.17 4.43
C ALA A 131 14.98 16.72 5.86
N ALA A 132 15.01 15.86 6.88
CA ALA A 132 14.94 16.29 8.28
C ALA A 132 16.09 17.24 8.64
N VAL A 133 17.32 16.96 8.18
CA VAL A 133 18.47 17.86 8.37
C VAL A 133 18.29 19.19 7.61
N ARG A 134 17.73 19.17 6.40
CA ARG A 134 17.42 20.39 5.65
C ARG A 134 16.35 21.23 6.35
N PHE A 135 15.29 20.61 6.85
CA PHE A 135 14.19 21.32 7.53
C PHE A 135 14.68 21.99 8.81
N GLN A 136 15.53 21.33 9.59
CA GLN A 136 16.18 21.96 10.76
C GLN A 136 17.02 23.19 10.39
N LYS A 137 17.67 23.20 9.22
CA LYS A 137 18.39 24.39 8.71
C LYS A 137 17.40 25.50 8.34
N TYR A 138 16.24 25.15 7.76
CA TYR A 138 15.19 26.12 7.46
C TYR A 138 14.57 26.70 8.73
N GLU A 139 14.31 25.89 9.75
CA GLU A 139 13.80 26.37 11.05
C GLU A 139 14.77 27.37 11.70
N LYS A 140 16.07 27.07 11.69
CA LYS A 140 17.10 28.00 12.21
C LYS A 140 17.19 29.31 11.43
N ARG A 141 16.91 29.30 10.12
CA ARG A 141 17.06 30.46 9.24
C ARG A 141 15.80 31.31 9.13
N TYR A 142 14.63 30.68 9.10
CA TYR A 142 13.35 31.32 8.80
C TYR A 142 12.38 31.31 10.00
N GLY A 143 12.73 30.64 11.09
CA GLY A 143 11.90 30.46 12.28
C GLY A 143 11.06 29.19 12.20
N GLN A 144 10.88 28.54 13.35
CA GLN A 144 10.11 27.29 13.47
C GLN A 144 8.67 27.46 12.97
N GLU A 145 7.95 28.47 13.44
CA GLU A 145 6.55 28.72 13.04
C GLU A 145 6.39 28.94 11.52
N ALA A 146 7.39 29.52 10.86
CA ALA A 146 7.32 29.76 9.42
C ALA A 146 7.41 28.46 8.63
N VAL A 147 8.30 27.56 9.03
CA VAL A 147 8.45 26.23 8.41
C VAL A 147 7.22 25.37 8.72
N GLU A 148 6.77 25.38 9.97
CA GLU A 148 5.60 24.63 10.42
C GLU A 148 4.35 25.01 9.64
N ARG A 149 4.08 26.31 9.39
CA ARG A 149 2.93 26.74 8.56
C ARG A 149 2.95 26.16 7.15
N VAL A 150 4.13 26.01 6.54
CA VAL A 150 4.27 25.43 5.20
C VAL A 150 4.02 23.93 5.27
N ILE A 151 4.56 23.25 6.29
CA ILE A 151 4.32 21.82 6.53
C ILE A 151 2.83 21.57 6.78
N ASP A 152 2.17 22.32 7.66
CA ASP A 152 0.73 22.24 7.92
C ASP A 152 -0.08 22.38 6.63
N SER A 153 0.27 23.38 5.81
CA SER A 153 -0.41 23.62 4.54
C SER A 153 -0.23 22.43 3.61
N GLY A 154 0.99 21.92 3.47
CA GLY A 154 1.28 20.75 2.63
C GLY A 154 0.61 19.47 3.12
N LEU A 155 0.64 19.20 4.42
CA LEU A 155 0.00 18.04 5.04
C LEU A 155 -1.53 18.06 4.88
N SER A 156 -2.14 19.25 4.88
CA SER A 156 -3.60 19.39 4.70
C SER A 156 -4.08 18.91 3.32
N ILE A 157 -3.19 18.96 2.32
CA ILE A 157 -3.47 18.52 0.94
C ILE A 157 -2.64 17.32 0.51
N GLU A 158 -1.90 16.66 1.42
CA GLU A 158 -0.98 15.54 1.14
C GLU A 158 -1.66 14.42 0.31
N LEU A 159 -2.93 14.14 0.58
CA LEU A 159 -3.67 13.07 -0.07
C LEU A 159 -4.16 13.42 -1.49
N ASN A 160 -4.07 14.69 -1.89
CA ASN A 160 -4.44 15.16 -3.24
C ASN A 160 -3.23 15.12 -4.17
N VAL A 161 -2.53 13.98 -4.18
CA VAL A 161 -1.54 13.64 -5.21
C VAL A 161 -2.20 12.68 -6.19
N ASP A 162 -1.79 12.71 -7.46
CA ASP A 162 -2.34 11.77 -8.44
C ASP A 162 -2.02 10.33 -8.00
N PRO A 163 -3.03 9.48 -7.75
CA PRO A 163 -2.80 8.08 -7.38
C PRO A 163 -2.21 7.25 -8.54
N ASP A 164 -2.29 7.73 -9.78
CA ASP A 164 -1.80 7.08 -11.00
C ASP A 164 -0.51 7.76 -11.54
N PHE A 165 0.33 8.26 -10.63
CA PHE A 165 1.61 8.96 -10.91
C PHE A 165 2.68 8.16 -11.71
N PHE A 166 2.38 6.94 -12.12
CA PHE A 166 3.21 6.15 -13.04
C PHE A 166 2.91 6.46 -14.51
N ILE A 167 1.76 7.08 -14.80
CA ILE A 167 1.49 7.66 -16.11
C ILE A 167 2.44 8.86 -16.24
N LEU A 168 3.22 8.91 -17.32
CA LEU A 168 4.18 10.00 -17.55
C LEU A 168 3.45 11.34 -17.40
N GLU A 169 3.93 12.16 -16.46
CA GLU A 169 3.47 13.53 -16.28
C GLU A 169 3.86 14.33 -17.53
N GLU A 170 2.90 14.60 -18.40
CA GLU A 170 3.08 15.56 -19.50
C GLU A 170 3.40 16.92 -18.89
N SER A 171 4.44 17.58 -19.40
CA SER A 171 4.70 18.98 -19.06
C SER A 171 3.55 19.86 -19.52
N GLU A 172 3.38 21.03 -18.89
CA GLU A 172 2.35 21.98 -19.35
C GLU A 172 2.54 22.39 -20.81
N GLU A 173 3.79 22.44 -21.29
CA GLU A 173 4.10 22.75 -22.69
C GLU A 173 3.58 21.64 -23.62
N GLU A 174 3.84 20.38 -23.28
CA GLU A 174 3.31 19.22 -24.02
C GLU A 174 1.78 19.14 -23.96
N GLN A 175 1.18 19.47 -22.81
CA GLN A 175 -0.28 19.56 -22.68
C GLN A 175 -0.86 20.68 -23.55
N ARG A 176 -0.21 21.86 -23.57
CA ARG A 176 -0.60 22.97 -24.45
C ARG A 176 -0.49 22.56 -25.90
N GLU A 177 0.63 21.96 -26.31
CA GLU A 177 0.85 21.48 -27.66
C GLU A 177 -0.19 20.42 -28.04
N ARG A 178 -0.49 19.45 -27.18
CA ARG A 178 -1.53 18.43 -27.44
C ARG A 178 -2.94 19.01 -27.54
N LEU A 179 -3.28 19.99 -26.71
CA LEU A 179 -4.60 20.62 -26.70
C LEU A 179 -4.80 21.64 -27.82
N SER A 180 -3.71 22.30 -28.24
CA SER A 180 -3.69 23.25 -29.36
C SER A 180 -3.52 22.55 -30.71
N ALA A 181 -2.75 21.45 -30.74
CA ALA A 181 -2.70 20.54 -31.87
C ALA A 181 -4.08 19.93 -32.04
N CYS A 182 -4.65 20.13 -33.23
CA CYS A 182 -5.80 19.34 -33.62
C CYS A 182 -5.42 17.86 -33.47
N PRO A 183 -6.30 16.99 -32.94
CA PRO A 183 -6.27 15.62 -33.40
C PRO A 183 -6.44 15.75 -34.91
N ALA A 184 -5.41 15.42 -35.69
CA ALA A 184 -5.65 15.05 -37.07
C ALA A 184 -6.78 14.04 -36.96
N VAL A 185 -7.96 14.42 -37.46
CA VAL A 185 -9.10 13.52 -37.49
C VAL A 185 -8.55 12.31 -38.22
N ALA A 186 -8.25 11.23 -37.48
CA ALA A 186 -7.97 9.97 -38.13
C ALA A 186 -9.21 9.76 -38.98
N GLU A 187 -9.08 9.82 -40.31
CA GLU A 187 -10.17 9.60 -41.23
C GLU A 187 -10.67 8.18 -40.95
N ALA A 188 -11.66 8.06 -40.06
CA ALA A 188 -12.16 6.80 -39.57
C ALA A 188 -13.12 6.27 -40.62
N SER A 189 -12.62 5.43 -41.52
CA SER A 189 -13.39 4.83 -42.63
C SER A 189 -14.28 3.66 -42.18
N GLY A 190 -15.15 3.85 -41.17
CA GLY A 190 -15.98 2.79 -40.58
C GLY A 190 -17.45 2.85 -41.01
N SER A 191 -18.06 1.71 -41.36
CA SER A 191 -19.44 1.62 -41.90
C SER A 191 -20.58 1.88 -40.90
N PHE A 192 -20.27 2.25 -39.65
CA PHE A 192 -21.23 2.45 -38.56
C PHE A 192 -21.12 3.84 -37.93
N GLU A 193 -20.39 4.77 -38.56
CA GLU A 193 -20.11 6.11 -38.04
C GLU A 193 -21.39 6.96 -37.85
N ASP A 194 -22.38 6.73 -38.70
CA ASP A 194 -23.67 7.42 -38.75
C ASP A 194 -24.49 7.27 -37.45
N LEU A 195 -24.19 6.25 -36.64
CA LEU A 195 -24.86 5.95 -35.38
C LEU A 195 -24.22 6.65 -34.18
N LEU A 196 -23.01 7.22 -34.32
CA LEU A 196 -22.35 7.94 -33.25
C LEU A 196 -22.70 9.43 -33.32
N PRO A 197 -23.27 10.04 -32.27
CA PRO A 197 -23.53 11.46 -32.26
C PRO A 197 -22.19 12.21 -32.34
N ARG A 198 -21.94 12.86 -33.49
CA ARG A 198 -20.81 13.77 -33.68
C ARG A 198 -20.95 14.93 -32.71
N LYS A 199 -20.36 14.82 -31.51
CA LYS A 199 -20.10 15.98 -30.67
C LYS A 199 -19.18 16.88 -31.50
N LYS A 200 -19.68 18.02 -31.98
CA LYS A 200 -18.82 19.08 -32.47
C LYS A 200 -17.81 19.35 -31.36
N ALA A 201 -16.53 19.04 -31.60
CA ALA A 201 -15.48 19.47 -30.72
C ALA A 201 -15.60 20.99 -30.59
N ASP A 202 -15.90 21.45 -29.38
CA ASP A 202 -16.08 22.86 -29.08
C ASP A 202 -14.71 23.51 -29.26
N ARG A 203 -14.45 24.07 -30.45
CA ARG A 203 -13.16 24.62 -30.84
C ARG A 203 -12.89 25.85 -29.99
N ARG A 204 -12.01 25.73 -29.02
CA ARG A 204 -11.56 26.86 -28.22
C ARG A 204 -10.40 27.53 -28.94
N PRO A 205 -10.40 28.87 -29.09
CA PRO A 205 -9.27 29.59 -29.68
C PRO A 205 -7.99 29.30 -28.88
N GLU A 206 -6.83 29.31 -29.53
CA GLU A 206 -5.52 28.99 -28.92
C GLU A 206 -5.24 29.85 -27.68
N ASP A 207 -5.64 31.13 -27.72
CA ASP A 207 -5.59 32.06 -26.59
C ASP A 207 -6.40 31.64 -25.35
N TYR A 208 -7.38 30.75 -25.50
CA TYR A 208 -8.14 30.20 -24.38
C TYR A 208 -7.24 29.42 -23.42
N TYR A 209 -6.34 28.59 -23.96
CA TYR A 209 -5.40 27.78 -23.18
C TYR A 209 -4.25 28.61 -22.60
N ASN A 210 -3.96 29.77 -23.20
CA ASN A 210 -3.01 30.74 -22.63
C ASN A 210 -3.50 31.39 -21.33
N ARG A 211 -4.82 31.47 -21.12
CA ARG A 211 -5.43 32.11 -19.94
C ARG A 211 -5.97 31.13 -18.90
N LYS A 212 -6.10 29.85 -19.26
CA LYS A 212 -6.66 28.83 -18.38
C LYS A 212 -5.56 28.12 -17.60
N SER A 213 -5.71 28.09 -16.28
CA SER A 213 -4.89 27.31 -15.36
C SER A 213 -5.79 26.63 -14.33
N PRO A 214 -5.73 25.30 -14.15
CA PRO A 214 -4.96 24.33 -14.94
C PRO A 214 -5.60 24.06 -16.33
N LEU A 215 -4.79 23.62 -17.29
CA LEU A 215 -5.22 23.35 -18.68
C LEU A 215 -6.24 22.21 -18.75
N GLU A 216 -5.94 21.12 -18.07
CA GLU A 216 -6.84 20.00 -17.76
C GLU A 216 -7.02 19.91 -16.24
N PRO A 217 -8.07 19.23 -15.73
CA PRO A 217 -8.21 19.03 -14.29
C PRO A 217 -7.01 18.28 -13.70
N GLU A 218 -6.18 18.99 -12.95
CA GLU A 218 -4.98 18.44 -12.29
C GLU A 218 -5.39 17.74 -10.99
N ARG A 219 -4.93 16.50 -10.80
CA ARG A 219 -5.18 15.73 -9.58
C ARG A 219 -4.10 15.97 -8.53
N ASP A 220 -2.88 16.24 -8.96
CA ASP A 220 -1.75 16.53 -8.08
C ASP A 220 -1.74 18.01 -7.68
N VAL A 221 -2.55 18.31 -6.66
CA VAL A 221 -2.72 19.68 -6.15
C VAL A 221 -1.41 20.21 -5.56
N LEU A 222 -0.59 19.34 -4.97
CA LEU A 222 0.73 19.72 -4.43
C LEU A 222 1.67 20.19 -5.55
N LEU A 223 1.79 19.42 -6.63
CA LEU A 223 2.58 19.83 -7.80
C LEU A 223 2.05 21.13 -8.39
N TYR A 224 0.73 21.24 -8.54
CA TYR A 224 0.11 22.42 -9.11
C TYR A 224 0.42 23.68 -8.29
N VAL A 225 0.31 23.63 -6.96
CA VAL A 225 0.64 24.77 -6.09
C VAL A 225 2.14 25.11 -6.16
N MET A 226 3.02 24.12 -6.24
CA MET A 226 4.46 24.35 -6.36
C MET A 226 4.83 25.14 -7.63
N ASN A 227 4.13 24.88 -8.74
CA ASN A 227 4.42 25.48 -10.04
C ASN A 227 3.61 26.77 -10.32
N HIS A 228 2.38 26.86 -9.80
CA HIS A 228 1.42 27.91 -10.18
C HIS A 228 0.97 28.81 -9.02
N SER A 229 1.63 28.77 -7.87
CA SER A 229 1.27 29.63 -6.74
C SER A 229 1.25 31.12 -7.14
N PRO A 230 0.14 31.86 -6.92
CA PRO A 230 0.03 33.28 -7.26
C PRO A 230 1.06 34.16 -6.57
N LYS A 231 1.50 33.76 -5.37
CA LYS A 231 2.66 34.31 -4.69
C LYS A 231 3.81 33.32 -4.88
N PRO A 232 4.88 33.67 -5.61
CA PRO A 232 5.99 32.76 -5.84
C PRO A 232 6.52 32.20 -4.52
N LEU A 233 6.46 30.87 -4.38
CA LEU A 233 7.02 30.18 -3.23
C LEU A 233 8.54 30.33 -3.25
N ARG A 234 9.12 30.54 -2.06
CA ARG A 234 10.57 30.54 -1.89
C ARG A 234 11.10 29.13 -2.13
N GLU A 235 12.35 29.03 -2.54
CA GLU A 235 12.97 27.74 -2.89
C GLU A 235 12.91 26.71 -1.74
N TRP A 236 13.04 27.15 -0.49
CA TRP A 236 12.92 26.25 0.66
C TRP A 236 11.47 25.77 0.89
N GLU A 237 10.46 26.60 0.57
CA GLU A 237 9.04 26.23 0.70
C GLU A 237 8.69 25.17 -0.35
N LYS A 238 9.23 25.31 -1.57
CA LYS A 238 9.13 24.30 -2.62
C LYS A 238 9.81 22.98 -2.24
N ASP A 239 11.02 23.02 -1.66
CA ASP A 239 11.70 21.81 -1.16
C ASP A 239 10.86 21.10 -0.09
N VAL A 240 10.26 21.84 0.85
CA VAL A 240 9.36 21.26 1.86
C VAL A 240 8.17 20.54 1.21
N LEU A 241 7.46 21.22 0.29
CA LEU A 241 6.30 20.62 -0.39
C LEU A 241 6.71 19.43 -1.27
N SER A 242 7.87 19.48 -1.91
CA SER A 242 8.41 18.37 -2.70
C SER A 242 8.62 17.12 -1.84
N VAL A 243 9.21 17.27 -0.66
CA VAL A 243 9.42 16.15 0.27
C VAL A 243 8.08 15.56 0.72
N LEU A 244 7.10 16.39 1.04
CA LEU A 244 5.75 15.93 1.44
C LEU A 244 5.05 15.17 0.29
N ARG A 245 5.17 15.68 -0.94
CA ARG A 245 4.64 15.02 -2.14
C ARG A 245 5.30 13.65 -2.36
N ASP A 246 6.62 13.57 -2.23
CA ASP A 246 7.37 12.31 -2.39
C ASP A 246 6.98 11.28 -1.33
N GLN A 247 6.83 11.69 -0.07
CA GLN A 247 6.33 10.82 1.00
C GLN A 247 4.90 10.36 0.71
N SER A 248 4.02 11.25 0.26
CA SER A 248 2.64 10.89 -0.09
C SER A 248 2.59 9.84 -1.19
N ARG A 249 3.35 10.04 -2.28
CA ARG A 249 3.48 9.09 -3.40
C ARG A 249 4.00 7.74 -2.95
N TYR A 250 4.97 7.72 -2.04
CA TYR A 250 5.48 6.47 -1.49
C TYR A 250 4.43 5.68 -0.71
N PHE A 251 3.58 6.34 0.08
CA PHE A 251 2.55 5.70 0.92
C PHE A 251 1.21 5.48 0.20
N MET A 252 1.03 6.07 -0.99
CA MET A 252 -0.23 5.98 -1.74
C MET A 252 -0.60 4.54 -2.12
N PRO A 253 0.33 3.68 -2.61
CA PRO A 253 0.00 2.29 -2.92
C PRO A 253 -0.52 1.51 -1.70
N GLN A 254 0.12 1.64 -0.53
CA GLN A 254 -0.31 0.99 0.71
C GLN A 254 -1.72 1.42 1.12
N ARG A 255 -2.11 2.67 0.85
CA ARG A 255 -3.48 3.16 1.10
C ARG A 255 -4.48 2.60 0.09
N ARG A 256 -4.10 2.45 -1.19
CA ARG A 256 -4.95 1.92 -2.27
C ARG A 256 -5.16 0.41 -2.22
N THR A 257 -4.25 -0.30 -1.57
CA THR A 257 -4.23 -1.77 -1.52
C THR A 257 -4.23 -2.29 -0.08
N LYS A 258 -4.76 -1.53 0.89
CA LYS A 258 -4.68 -1.89 2.31
C LYS A 258 -5.36 -3.24 2.57
N ILE A 259 -6.57 -3.43 2.09
CA ILE A 259 -7.35 -4.68 2.30
C ILE A 259 -6.65 -5.85 1.63
N MET A 260 -6.22 -5.68 0.38
CA MET A 260 -5.48 -6.71 -0.35
C MET A 260 -4.16 -7.06 0.34
N ASN A 261 -3.38 -6.06 0.76
CA ASN A 261 -2.05 -6.27 1.31
C ASN A 261 -2.12 -6.97 2.68
N GLU A 262 -2.99 -6.51 3.59
CA GLU A 262 -3.21 -7.18 4.88
C GLU A 262 -3.80 -8.59 4.67
N GLY A 263 -4.75 -8.74 3.75
CA GLY A 263 -5.35 -10.03 3.43
C GLY A 263 -4.36 -11.03 2.84
N TRP A 264 -3.48 -10.58 1.94
CA TRP A 264 -2.44 -11.41 1.33
C TRP A 264 -1.41 -11.86 2.36
N ALA A 265 -0.93 -10.94 3.19
CA ALA A 265 -0.02 -11.28 4.27
C ALA A 265 -0.65 -12.23 5.30
N THR A 266 -1.94 -12.03 5.60
CA THR A 266 -2.73 -12.94 6.44
C THR A 266 -2.94 -14.32 5.79
N PHE A 267 -3.13 -14.36 4.48
CA PHE A 267 -3.29 -15.63 3.78
C PHE A 267 -2.01 -16.48 3.85
N TRP A 268 -0.84 -15.85 3.66
CA TRP A 268 0.44 -16.56 3.72
C TRP A 268 0.89 -16.88 5.12
N HIS A 269 0.79 -15.95 6.07
CA HIS A 269 1.29 -16.22 7.41
C HIS A 269 0.56 -17.42 8.05
N MET A 270 -0.71 -17.66 7.70
CA MET A 270 -1.50 -18.76 8.24
C MET A 270 -1.00 -20.08 7.66
N LYS A 271 -0.73 -20.12 6.35
CA LYS A 271 -0.16 -21.32 5.69
C LYS A 271 1.28 -21.59 6.13
N ILE A 272 2.09 -20.55 6.32
CA ILE A 272 3.48 -20.68 6.82
C ILE A 272 3.47 -21.19 8.27
N MET A 273 2.65 -20.60 9.14
CA MET A 273 2.54 -21.02 10.55
C MET A 273 2.03 -22.46 10.68
N ASP A 274 1.03 -22.86 9.87
CA ASP A 274 0.58 -24.25 9.80
C ASP A 274 1.69 -25.20 9.32
N ARG A 275 2.47 -24.78 8.31
CA ARG A 275 3.61 -25.58 7.83
C ARG A 275 4.70 -25.75 8.90
N LEU A 276 5.08 -24.68 9.58
CA LEU A 276 6.04 -24.71 10.70
C LEU A 276 5.58 -25.66 11.82
N PHE A 277 4.28 -25.68 12.11
CA PHE A 277 3.70 -26.59 13.09
C PHE A 277 3.73 -28.04 12.62
N ARG A 278 3.33 -28.33 11.37
CA ARG A 278 3.34 -29.69 10.80
C ARG A 278 4.73 -30.30 10.70
N GLU A 279 5.75 -29.47 10.45
CA GLU A 279 7.16 -29.90 10.43
C GLU A 279 7.76 -30.04 11.84
N GLY A 280 7.02 -29.74 12.90
CA GLY A 280 7.48 -29.81 14.29
C GLY A 280 8.47 -28.71 14.68
N PHE A 281 8.61 -27.67 13.85
CA PHE A 281 9.48 -26.53 14.12
C PHE A 281 8.87 -25.56 15.14
N LEU A 282 7.54 -25.38 15.07
CA LEU A 282 6.73 -24.66 16.06
C LEU A 282 6.13 -25.64 17.07
N ARG A 283 6.27 -25.38 18.38
CA ARG A 283 5.74 -26.26 19.43
C ARG A 283 4.22 -26.13 19.55
N GLU A 284 3.56 -27.16 20.09
CA GLU A 284 2.10 -27.16 20.31
C GLU A 284 1.60 -25.98 21.14
N GLU A 285 2.27 -25.67 22.25
CA GLU A 285 1.91 -24.53 23.12
C GLU A 285 2.05 -23.19 22.38
N GLU A 286 3.09 -23.07 21.56
CA GLU A 286 3.38 -21.86 20.78
C GLU A 286 2.37 -21.68 19.65
N HIS A 287 2.00 -22.77 18.99
CA HIS A 287 0.95 -22.79 17.98
C HIS A 287 -0.41 -22.41 18.60
N GLY A 288 -0.73 -22.92 19.80
CA GLY A 288 -1.93 -22.51 20.54
C GLY A 288 -1.93 -21.01 20.86
N TYR A 289 -0.79 -20.47 21.29
CA TYR A 289 -0.64 -19.05 21.60
C TYR A 289 -0.75 -18.15 20.36
N TYR A 290 -0.14 -18.55 19.25
CA TYR A 290 -0.31 -17.91 17.95
C TYR A 290 -1.79 -17.87 17.54
N ASN A 291 -2.50 -19.00 17.62
CA ASN A 291 -3.91 -19.08 17.21
C ASN A 291 -4.80 -18.11 18.00
N LEU A 292 -4.55 -17.94 19.30
CA LEU A 292 -5.26 -16.95 20.12
C LEU A 292 -5.06 -15.52 19.62
N TYR A 293 -3.82 -15.15 19.28
CA TYR A 293 -3.51 -13.81 18.77
C TYR A 293 -4.08 -13.61 17.36
N ASN A 294 -3.91 -14.58 16.46
CA ASN A 294 -4.47 -14.51 15.11
C ASN A 294 -5.99 -14.34 15.13
N ALA A 295 -6.70 -15.05 16.01
CA ALA A 295 -8.15 -14.88 16.17
C ALA A 295 -8.54 -13.46 16.62
N ARG A 296 -7.71 -12.78 17.41
CA ARG A 296 -7.92 -11.37 17.77
C ARG A 296 -7.67 -10.43 16.61
N VAL A 297 -6.64 -10.68 15.80
CA VAL A 297 -6.37 -9.92 14.57
C VAL A 297 -7.54 -10.03 13.59
N LEU A 298 -8.14 -11.22 13.50
CA LEU A 298 -9.28 -11.52 12.63
C LEU A 298 -10.64 -11.20 13.24
N ALA A 299 -10.69 -10.57 14.42
CA ALA A 299 -11.95 -10.28 15.09
C ALA A 299 -12.79 -9.27 14.29
N THR A 300 -14.09 -9.53 14.20
CA THR A 300 -15.04 -8.60 13.57
C THR A 300 -15.37 -7.46 14.51
N ASN A 301 -15.55 -6.26 13.96
CA ASN A 301 -16.03 -5.10 14.69
C ASN A 301 -17.25 -4.51 13.97
N PRO A 302 -18.42 -4.37 14.61
CA PRO A 302 -19.61 -3.82 13.97
C PRO A 302 -19.45 -2.39 13.43
N ARG A 303 -18.46 -1.63 13.92
CA ARG A 303 -18.27 -0.21 13.57
C ARG A 303 -17.21 0.02 12.50
N THR A 304 -16.34 -0.95 12.22
CA THR A 304 -15.19 -0.77 11.34
C THR A 304 -14.93 -2.02 10.52
N ILE A 305 -14.46 -1.83 9.29
CA ILE A 305 -14.06 -2.94 8.42
C ILE A 305 -12.69 -3.44 8.89
N ASN A 306 -12.57 -4.75 9.08
CA ASN A 306 -11.29 -5.40 9.37
C ASN A 306 -10.62 -5.81 8.04
N PRO A 307 -9.53 -5.14 7.61
CA PRO A 307 -8.88 -5.45 6.34
C PRO A 307 -8.22 -6.84 6.32
N TYR A 308 -7.70 -7.31 7.46
CA TYR A 308 -7.10 -8.65 7.60
C TYR A 308 -8.11 -9.74 7.28
N LEU A 309 -9.28 -9.68 7.94
CA LEU A 309 -10.33 -10.66 7.76
C LEU A 309 -10.95 -10.58 6.35
N LEU A 310 -11.31 -9.37 5.91
CA LEU A 310 -11.98 -9.19 4.63
C LEU A 310 -11.08 -9.62 3.47
N GLY A 311 -9.83 -9.16 3.46
CA GLY A 311 -8.87 -9.52 2.42
C GLY A 311 -8.55 -11.01 2.41
N LEU A 312 -8.34 -11.62 3.59
CA LEU A 312 -8.14 -13.07 3.72
C LEU A 312 -9.31 -13.85 3.09
N LYS A 313 -10.55 -13.52 3.48
CA LYS A 313 -11.74 -14.25 3.03
C LYS A 313 -11.96 -14.12 1.52
N ILE A 314 -11.66 -12.96 0.94
CA ILE A 314 -11.73 -12.78 -0.51
C ILE A 314 -10.65 -13.63 -1.20
N PHE A 315 -9.41 -13.68 -0.71
CA PHE A 315 -8.38 -14.54 -1.33
C PHE A 315 -8.70 -16.04 -1.21
N GLU A 316 -9.22 -16.49 -0.06
CA GLU A 316 -9.68 -17.88 0.12
C GLU A 316 -10.82 -18.22 -0.85
N GLU A 317 -11.80 -17.32 -1.01
CA GLU A 317 -12.90 -17.50 -1.96
C GLU A 317 -12.41 -17.51 -3.41
N VAL A 318 -11.45 -16.65 -3.77
CA VAL A 318 -10.87 -16.64 -5.12
C VAL A 318 -10.10 -17.94 -5.41
N GLU A 319 -9.29 -18.42 -4.47
CA GLU A 319 -8.57 -19.70 -4.60
C GLU A 319 -9.60 -20.84 -4.80
N ASP A 320 -10.60 -20.95 -3.92
CA ASP A 320 -11.62 -22.01 -3.96
C ASP A 320 -12.47 -21.98 -5.25
N ARG A 321 -12.94 -20.79 -5.66
CA ARG A 321 -13.75 -20.63 -6.88
C ARG A 321 -12.99 -21.05 -8.12
N TRP A 322 -11.71 -20.69 -8.23
CA TRP A 322 -10.89 -21.04 -9.40
C TRP A 322 -10.36 -22.47 -9.36
N ASP A 323 -10.23 -23.08 -8.18
CA ASP A 323 -9.93 -24.51 -8.07
C ASP A 323 -11.11 -25.38 -8.48
N LYS A 324 -12.32 -24.98 -8.13
CA LYS A 324 -13.57 -25.68 -8.49
C LYS A 324 -14.08 -25.37 -9.89
N GLY A 325 -13.46 -24.44 -10.62
CA GLY A 325 -13.93 -24.04 -11.95
C GLY A 325 -15.24 -23.25 -11.94
N ARG A 326 -15.53 -22.52 -10.86
CA ARG A 326 -16.74 -21.69 -10.68
C ARG A 326 -16.58 -20.31 -11.33
N PHE A 327 -16.20 -20.30 -12.60
CA PHE A 327 -15.98 -19.10 -13.40
C PHE A 327 -16.34 -19.35 -14.88
N GLY A 328 -16.61 -18.27 -15.62
CA GLY A 328 -16.91 -18.33 -17.05
C GLY A 328 -18.38 -18.60 -17.39
N LYS A 329 -18.66 -18.68 -18.70
CA LYS A 329 -20.02 -18.70 -19.24
C LYS A 329 -20.85 -19.89 -18.76
N GLU A 330 -20.25 -21.07 -18.61
CA GLU A 330 -20.95 -22.29 -18.21
C GLU A 330 -21.43 -22.22 -16.75
N TRP A 331 -20.62 -21.62 -15.87
CA TRP A 331 -20.98 -21.36 -14.49
C TRP A 331 -22.06 -20.28 -14.36
N GLU A 332 -21.90 -19.17 -15.10
CA GLU A 332 -22.85 -18.05 -15.09
C GLU A 332 -24.23 -18.47 -15.62
N ALA A 333 -24.26 -19.29 -16.69
CA ALA A 333 -25.49 -19.79 -17.29
C ALA A 333 -26.20 -20.89 -16.48
N CYS A 334 -25.56 -21.46 -15.45
CA CYS A 334 -26.19 -22.48 -14.62
C CYS A 334 -27.20 -21.85 -13.64
N GLU A 335 -28.50 -21.98 -13.91
CA GLU A 335 -29.56 -21.47 -13.02
C GLU A 335 -29.93 -22.46 -11.90
N ASP A 336 -29.53 -23.74 -12.00
CA ASP A 336 -29.85 -24.78 -11.02
C ASP A 336 -28.98 -24.64 -9.74
N PRO A 337 -29.59 -24.32 -8.58
CA PRO A 337 -28.85 -24.13 -7.32
C PRO A 337 -28.10 -25.39 -6.87
N ARG A 338 -28.65 -26.59 -7.11
CA ARG A 338 -28.01 -27.85 -6.67
C ARG A 338 -26.78 -28.17 -7.47
N LYS A 339 -26.79 -27.90 -8.78
CA LYS A 339 -25.61 -28.04 -9.64
C LYS A 339 -24.55 -27.01 -9.32
N LYS A 340 -24.94 -25.79 -8.93
CA LYS A 340 -23.97 -24.76 -8.49
C LYS A 340 -23.26 -25.16 -7.20
N GLU A 341 -23.99 -25.74 -6.25
CA GLU A 341 -23.42 -26.15 -4.97
C GLU A 341 -22.42 -27.30 -5.12
N SER A 342 -22.72 -28.30 -5.96
CA SER A 342 -21.84 -29.44 -6.24
C SER A 342 -20.85 -29.22 -7.39
N TRP A 343 -20.74 -27.99 -7.90
CA TRP A 343 -19.86 -27.66 -9.01
C TRP A 343 -18.40 -27.75 -8.58
N ASP A 344 -17.70 -28.70 -9.18
CA ASP A 344 -16.27 -28.92 -9.01
C ASP A 344 -15.69 -29.56 -10.28
N LEU A 345 -14.96 -28.75 -11.04
CA LEU A 345 -14.23 -29.18 -12.23
C LEU A 345 -12.77 -29.56 -11.93
N ASN A 346 -12.33 -29.48 -10.66
CA ASN A 346 -10.96 -29.74 -10.21
C ASN A 346 -9.90 -29.11 -11.12
N THR A 347 -10.10 -27.84 -11.49
CA THR A 347 -9.21 -27.13 -12.41
C THR A 347 -7.86 -26.81 -11.79
N GLY A 348 -7.75 -26.70 -10.46
CA GLY A 348 -6.49 -26.44 -9.74
C GLY A 348 -5.83 -25.09 -10.10
N LYS A 349 -6.63 -24.14 -10.61
CA LYS A 349 -6.16 -22.83 -11.11
C LYS A 349 -6.26 -21.71 -10.06
N GLY A 350 -6.71 -22.01 -8.84
CA GLY A 350 -6.88 -21.05 -7.76
C GLY A 350 -5.57 -20.32 -7.44
N ARG A 351 -4.48 -21.09 -7.35
CA ARG A 351 -3.15 -20.54 -7.06
C ARG A 351 -2.66 -19.55 -8.12
N GLU A 352 -2.79 -19.89 -9.39
CA GLU A 352 -2.43 -19.00 -10.50
C GLU A 352 -3.25 -17.70 -10.43
N ARG A 353 -4.55 -17.82 -10.14
CA ARG A 353 -5.45 -16.67 -10.10
C ARG A 353 -5.13 -15.70 -8.97
N ILE A 354 -4.89 -16.18 -7.75
CA ILE A 354 -4.60 -15.27 -6.62
C ILE A 354 -3.29 -14.48 -6.84
N PHE A 355 -2.30 -15.06 -7.53
CA PHE A 355 -1.05 -14.38 -7.89
C PHE A 355 -1.27 -13.30 -8.96
N GLU A 356 -2.15 -13.56 -9.94
CA GLU A 356 -2.59 -12.55 -10.92
C GLU A 356 -3.34 -11.40 -10.24
N VAL A 357 -4.26 -11.73 -9.32
CA VAL A 357 -5.05 -10.74 -8.58
C VAL A 357 -4.13 -9.84 -7.75
N ARG A 358 -3.16 -10.42 -7.03
CA ARG A 358 -2.12 -9.68 -6.32
C ARG A 358 -1.36 -8.71 -7.24
N HIS A 359 -1.06 -9.11 -8.49
CA HIS A 359 -0.28 -8.28 -9.41
C HIS A 359 -1.03 -7.03 -9.87
N CYS A 360 -2.28 -7.17 -10.29
CA CYS A 360 -2.96 -6.14 -11.09
C CYS A 360 -3.95 -5.27 -10.32
N TYR A 361 -4.47 -5.74 -9.19
CA TYR A 361 -5.65 -5.11 -8.59
C TYR A 361 -5.29 -4.07 -7.51
N SER A 362 -6.23 -3.14 -7.33
CA SER A 362 -6.34 -2.27 -6.14
C SER A 362 -7.55 -2.70 -5.30
N ASP A 363 -7.65 -2.23 -4.06
CA ASP A 363 -8.75 -2.60 -3.16
C ASP A 363 -10.13 -2.35 -3.79
N ARG A 364 -10.28 -1.25 -4.54
CA ARG A 364 -11.54 -0.92 -5.23
C ARG A 364 -11.94 -2.04 -6.20
N PHE A 365 -11.06 -2.41 -7.11
CA PHE A 365 -11.34 -3.44 -8.11
C PHE A 365 -11.41 -4.83 -7.49
N PHE A 366 -10.62 -5.08 -6.45
CA PHE A 366 -10.62 -6.34 -5.72
C PHE A 366 -11.98 -6.59 -5.04
N ILE A 367 -12.51 -5.59 -4.35
CA ILE A 367 -13.84 -5.68 -3.74
C ILE A 367 -14.92 -5.78 -4.82
N GLU A 368 -14.90 -4.89 -5.82
CA GLU A 368 -15.94 -4.84 -6.85
C GLU A 368 -16.06 -6.15 -7.64
N GLN A 369 -14.95 -6.86 -7.87
CA GLN A 369 -14.93 -8.08 -8.66
C GLN A 369 -15.21 -9.36 -7.87
N PHE A 370 -14.86 -9.39 -6.58
CA PHE A 370 -14.87 -10.65 -5.81
C PHE A 370 -15.81 -10.63 -4.60
N LEU A 371 -16.37 -9.49 -4.22
CA LEU A 371 -17.36 -9.35 -3.15
C LEU A 371 -18.77 -9.14 -3.75
N SER A 372 -19.31 -10.18 -4.40
CA SER A 372 -20.60 -10.16 -5.12
C SER A 372 -21.52 -11.29 -4.69
#